data_AF-A0A937GSM1-F1
#
_entry.id   AF-A0A937GSM1-F1
#
_cell.length_a   1.000
_cell.length_b   1.000
_cell.length_c   1.000
_cell.angle_alpha   90.00
_cell.angle_beta   90.00
_cell.angle_gamma   90.00
#
_symmetry.space_group_name_H-M   'P 1'
#
loop_
_entity.id
_entity.type
_entity.pdbx_description
1 polymer ?
#
loop_
_entity_poly.entity_id
_entity_poly.type
_entity_poly.pdbx_seq_one_letter_code
_entity_poly.pdbx_strand_id
1 'polypeptide(L)' 'MPVEPLILAIESSCDDTSAAVLRGNKVLSNIVASQKIHQKYGG' A
#
# COMPACT_ATOMS: atom_id res chain seq x y z
N MET A 1 12.64 26.67 1.39
CA MET A 1 11.69 25.70 1.98
C MET A 1 12.14 24.31 1.53
N PRO A 2 12.36 23.36 2.45
CA PRO A 2 12.71 22.00 2.04
C PRO A 2 11.55 21.41 1.24
N VAL A 3 11.86 20.78 0.11
CA VAL A 3 10.88 20.04 -0.69
C VAL A 3 10.62 18.72 0.03
N GLU A 4 9.35 18.43 0.31
CA GLU A 4 8.98 17.15 0.90
C GLU A 4 9.31 16.00 -0.06
N PRO A 5 9.88 14.89 0.44
CA PRO A 5 10.26 13.76 -0.42
C PRO A 5 9.04 13.12 -1.05
N LEU A 6 9.19 12.69 -2.32
CA LEU A 6 8.23 11.80 -2.97
C LEU A 6 8.63 10.35 -2.67
N ILE A 7 7.72 9.59 -2.06
CA ILE A 7 7.97 8.25 -1.55
C ILE A 7 7.06 7.27 -2.31
N LEU A 8 7.66 6.19 -2.83
CA LEU A 8 6.93 5.01 -3.30
C LEU A 8 6.99 3.96 -2.19
N ALA A 9 5.85 3.65 -1.58
CA ALA A 9 5.71 2.58 -0.61
C ALA A 9 5.16 1.33 -1.30
N ILE A 10 5.77 0.18 -1.04
CA ILE A 10 5.33 -1.13 -1.52
C ILE A 10 5.14 -2.01 -0.29
N GLU A 11 3.98 -2.64 -0.19
CA GLU A 11 3.68 -3.63 0.84
C GLU A 11 3.32 -4.95 0.15
N SER A 12 3.86 -6.04 0.68
CA SER A 12 3.67 -7.38 0.14
C SER A 12 3.59 -8.36 1.31
N SER A 13 2.37 -8.61 1.76
CA SER A 13 2.03 -9.67 2.70
C SER A 13 1.39 -10.86 1.98
N CYS A 14 1.18 -11.96 2.71
CA CYS A 14 0.44 -13.11 2.18
C CYS A 14 -1.03 -12.75 1.84
N ASP A 15 -1.60 -11.77 2.54
CA ASP A 15 -3.02 -11.39 2.41
C ASP A 15 -3.22 -10.22 1.46
N ASP A 16 -2.35 -9.21 1.52
CA ASP A 16 -2.48 -7.98 0.77
C ASP A 16 -1.18 -7.62 0.05
N THR A 17 -1.31 -7.24 -1.22
CA THR A 17 -0.26 -6.56 -2.00
C THR A 17 -0.72 -5.14 -2.27
N SER A 18 0.09 -4.13 -1.94
CA SER A 18 -0.30 -2.72 -2.16
C SER A 18 0.86 -1.82 -2.59
N ALA A 19 0.50 -0.70 -3.20
CA ALA A 19 1.42 0.35 -3.60
C ALA A 19 0.82 1.73 -3.31
N ALA A 20 1.62 2.61 -2.72
CA ALA A 20 1.21 3.97 -2.39
C ALA A 20 2.27 5.00 -2.80
N VAL A 21 1.80 6.18 -3.21
CA VAL A 21 2.64 7.35 -3.47
C VAL A 21 2.36 8.38 -2.39
N LEU A 22 3.41 8.84 -1.72
CA LEU A 22 3.33 9.85 -0.66
C LEU A 22 4.22 11.06 -0.97
N ARG A 23 3.84 12.21 -0.44
CA ARG A 23 4.71 13.39 -0.30
C ARG A 23 4.87 13.68 1.19
N GLY A 24 6.06 13.42 1.72
CA GLY A 24 6.28 13.41 3.18
C GLY A 24 5.28 12.48 3.86
N ASN A 25 4.41 13.05 4.71
CA ASN A 25 3.40 12.30 5.45
C ASN A 25 2.02 12.28 4.78
N LYS A 26 1.88 12.89 3.60
CA LYS A 26 0.62 12.96 2.86
C LYS A 26 0.54 11.86 1.81
N VAL A 27 -0.50 11.03 1.88
CA VAL A 27 -0.83 10.05 0.84
C VAL A 27 -1.42 10.79 -0.36
N LEU A 28 -0.86 10.55 -1.55
CA LEU A 28 -1.34 11.10 -2.83
C LEU A 28 -2.16 10.06 -3.60
N SER A 29 -1.76 8.79 -3.53
CA SER A 29 -2.47 7.66 -4.14
C SER A 29 -2.14 6.39 -3.36
N ASN A 30 -3.09 5.46 -3.31
CA ASN A 30 -2.93 4.15 -2.71
C ASN A 30 -3.83 3.14 -3.44
N ILE A 31 -3.27 1.99 -3.81
CA ILE A 31 -4.03 0.85 -4.36
C ILE A 31 -3.68 -0.41 -3.56
N VAL A 32 -4.71 -1.17 -3.19
CA VAL A 32 -4.58 -2.43 -2.47
C VAL A 32 -5.20 -3.55 -3.30
N ALA A 33 -4.44 -4.61 -3.51
CA ALA A 33 -4.88 -5.86 -4.12
C ALA A 33 -4.89 -6.95 -3.05
N SER A 34 -6.07 -7.25 -2.53
CA SER A 34 -6.27 -8.28 -1.52
C SER A 34 -6.42 -9.67 -2.14
N GLN A 35 -5.63 -10.63 -1.66
CA GLN A 35 -5.76 -12.04 -1.98
C GLN A 35 -6.90 -12.64 -1.17
N LYS A 36 -8.07 -12.85 -1.80
CA LYS A 36 -9.24 -13.47 -1.15
C LYS A 36 -9.06 -14.97 -0.85
N ILE A 37 -7.85 -15.53 -0.97
CA ILE A 37 -7.65 -16.97 -0.90
C ILE A 37 -7.95 -17.54 0.48
N HIS A 38 -7.71 -16.78 1.55
CA HIS A 38 -8.08 -17.17 2.92
C HIS A 38 -9.59 -17.08 3.21
N GLN A 39 -10.37 -16.30 2.43
CA GLN A 39 -11.84 -16.31 2.54
C GLN A 39 -12.43 -17.69 2.24
N LYS A 40 -11.74 -18.50 1.43
CA LYS A 40 -12.18 -19.86 1.08
C LYS A 40 -11.93 -20.88 2.20
N TYR A 41 -11.08 -20.56 3.17
CA TYR A 41 -10.70 -21.46 4.27
C TYR A 41 -11.26 -21.01 5.64
N GLY A 42 -12.11 -19.99 5.68
CA GLY A 42 -12.85 -19.57 6.88
C GLY A 42 -12.29 -18.33 7.60
N GLY A 43 -11.20 -17.74 7.10
CA GLY A 43 -10.44 -16.71 7.82
C GLY A 43 -9.35 -17.31 8.69
#